data_AF-A0A537B6H7-F1
#
_entry.id   AF-A0A537B6H7-F1
#
_cell.length_a   1.000
_cell.length_b   1.000
_cell.length_c   1.000
_cell.angle_alpha   90.00
_cell.angle_beta   90.00
_cell.angle_gamma   90.00
#
_symmetry.space_group_name_H-M   'P 1'
#
loop_
_entity.id
_entity.type
_entity.pdbx_description
1 polymer ?
#
loop_
_entity_poly.entity_id
_entity_poly.type
_entity_poly.pdbx_seq_one_letter_code
_entity_poly.pdbx_strand_id
1 'polypeptide(L)'
;MSAHPVVSHEEWVKARQRFLAREKAFTRERDALSAERRELPWEKVEKEYVFDGPKGQETLADLFAGKSQLIVYHFMFGADWPEGCPACSFWADNFNGIIAHLRQRDTTMVAISRAALPKLEAFKKRMGWSFKW
;
A
#
# COMPACT_ATOMS: atom_id res chain seq x y z
N MET A 1 -19.54 -2.71 -28.69
CA MET A 1 -20.29 -3.03 -27.45
C MET A 1 -20.55 -4.53 -27.46
N SER A 2 -20.00 -5.27 -26.50
CA SER A 2 -20.25 -6.71 -26.42
C SER A 2 -21.72 -6.95 -26.07
N ALA A 3 -22.45 -7.65 -26.93
CA ALA A 3 -23.86 -7.98 -26.68
C ALA A 3 -23.93 -9.07 -25.60
N HIS A 4 -24.21 -8.66 -24.36
CA HIS A 4 -24.44 -9.60 -23.27
C HIS A 4 -25.92 -10.04 -23.27
N PRO A 5 -26.21 -11.35 -23.20
CA PRO A 5 -27.59 -11.82 -23.11
C PRO A 5 -28.22 -11.34 -21.80
N VAL A 6 -29.40 -10.72 -21.91
CA VAL A 6 -30.26 -10.36 -20.77
C VAL A 6 -31.20 -11.53 -20.53
N VAL A 7 -31.07 -12.19 -19.38
CA VAL A 7 -31.77 -13.44 -19.05
C VAL A 7 -32.69 -13.26 -17.84
N SER A 8 -33.53 -14.25 -17.57
CA SER A 8 -34.36 -14.27 -16.36
C SER A 8 -33.52 -14.37 -15.07
N HIS A 9 -34.11 -14.02 -13.93
CA HIS A 9 -33.44 -14.15 -12.63
C HIS A 9 -32.97 -15.59 -12.36
N GLU A 10 -33.79 -16.59 -12.66
CA GLU A 10 -33.44 -18.00 -12.43
C GLU A 10 -32.25 -18.46 -13.27
N GLU A 11 -32.22 -18.08 -14.55
CA GLU A 11 -31.11 -18.38 -15.45
C GLU A 11 -29.83 -17.68 -15.02
N TRP A 12 -29.95 -16.42 -14.56
CA TRP A 12 -28.84 -15.67 -13.99
C TRP A 12 -28.30 -16.34 -12.71
N VAL A 13 -29.16 -16.77 -11.78
CA VAL A 13 -28.72 -17.48 -10.55
C VAL A 13 -28.01 -18.77 -10.90
N LYS A 14 -28.56 -19.57 -11.83
CA LYS A 14 -27.91 -20.81 -12.31
C LYS A 14 -26.53 -20.53 -12.90
N ALA A 15 -26.41 -19.50 -13.74
CA ALA A 15 -25.12 -19.09 -14.31
C ALA A 15 -24.14 -18.59 -13.22
N ARG A 16 -24.61 -17.78 -12.27
CA ARG A 16 -23.80 -17.25 -11.16
C ARG A 16 -23.30 -18.35 -10.23
N GLN A 17 -24.12 -19.33 -9.90
CA GLN A 17 -23.71 -20.48 -9.08
C GLN A 17 -22.64 -21.32 -9.77
N ARG A 18 -22.79 -21.58 -11.08
CA ARG A 18 -21.75 -22.26 -11.86
C ARG A 18 -20.43 -21.49 -11.86
N PHE A 19 -20.49 -20.17 -12.07
CA PHE A 19 -19.27 -19.35 -12.06
C PHE A 19 -18.66 -19.21 -10.67
N LEU A 20 -19.48 -19.14 -9.62
CA LEU A 20 -19.04 -19.08 -8.23
C LEU A 20 -18.16 -20.28 -7.84
N ALA A 21 -18.41 -21.47 -8.42
CA ALA A 21 -17.54 -22.62 -8.21
C ALA A 21 -16.11 -22.35 -8.70
N ARG A 22 -15.94 -21.69 -9.86
CA ARG A 22 -14.63 -21.27 -10.37
C ARG A 22 -13.99 -20.18 -9.53
N GLU A 23 -14.77 -19.18 -9.11
CA GLU A 23 -14.26 -18.11 -8.23
C GLU A 23 -13.76 -18.67 -6.89
N LYS A 24 -14.47 -19.65 -6.31
CA LYS A 24 -14.06 -20.35 -5.08
C LYS A 24 -12.78 -21.16 -5.29
N ALA A 25 -12.63 -21.83 -6.42
CA ALA A 25 -11.39 -22.55 -6.74
C ALA A 25 -10.21 -21.57 -6.83
N PHE A 26 -10.37 -20.46 -7.57
CA PHE A 26 -9.35 -19.41 -7.67
C PHE A 26 -9.01 -18.79 -6.31
N THR A 27 -10.01 -18.61 -5.43
CA THR A 27 -9.78 -18.09 -4.07
C THR A 27 -8.85 -19.01 -3.29
N ARG A 28 -9.10 -20.33 -3.31
CA ARG A 28 -8.25 -21.33 -2.64
C ARG A 28 -6.83 -21.36 -3.20
N GLU A 29 -6.69 -21.29 -4.52
CA GLU A 29 -5.38 -21.25 -5.19
C GLU A 29 -4.60 -19.99 -4.80
N ARG A 30 -5.25 -18.82 -4.81
CA ARG A 30 -4.65 -17.56 -4.36
C ARG A 30 -4.24 -17.63 -2.89
N ASP A 31 -5.04 -18.27 -2.04
CA ASP A 31 -4.75 -18.42 -0.62
C ASP A 31 -3.53 -19.34 -0.40
N ALA A 32 -3.42 -20.42 -1.17
CA ALA A 32 -2.24 -21.30 -1.19
C ALA A 32 -0.98 -20.54 -1.64
N LEU A 33 -1.05 -19.82 -2.76
CA LEU A 33 0.06 -19.00 -3.26
C LEU A 33 0.47 -17.91 -2.25
N SER A 34 -0.50 -17.33 -1.55
CA SER A 34 -0.24 -16.35 -0.49
C SER A 34 0.44 -16.98 0.73
N ALA A 35 0.16 -18.25 1.04
CA ALA A 35 0.87 -19.00 2.07
C ALA A 35 2.31 -19.25 1.64
N GLU A 36 2.54 -19.77 0.43
CA GLU A 36 3.88 -19.97 -0.12
C GLU A 36 4.71 -18.68 -0.11
N ARG A 37 4.09 -17.53 -0.45
CA ARG A 37 4.76 -16.22 -0.39
C ARG A 37 5.23 -15.85 1.03
N ARG A 38 4.47 -16.21 2.07
CA ARG A 38 4.84 -15.92 3.47
C ARG A 38 5.99 -16.81 3.96
N GLU A 39 6.16 -17.98 3.37
CA GLU A 39 7.26 -18.90 3.64
C GLU A 39 8.54 -18.57 2.86
N LEU A 40 8.51 -17.57 1.97
CA LEU A 40 9.73 -17.14 1.27
C LEU A 40 10.78 -16.65 2.28
N PRO A 41 12.07 -16.97 2.04
CA PRO A 41 13.14 -16.57 2.94
C PRO A 41 13.24 -15.06 3.04
N TRP A 42 13.64 -14.60 4.22
CA TRP A 42 13.86 -13.17 4.46
C TRP A 42 15.26 -12.78 4.06
N GLU A 43 15.38 -11.59 3.48
CA GLU A 43 16.68 -10.95 3.26
C GLU A 43 17.01 -10.07 4.47
N LYS A 44 18.22 -10.24 4.99
CA LYS A 44 18.76 -9.32 5.99
C LYS A 44 19.16 -8.02 5.30
N VAL A 45 18.58 -6.90 5.72
CA VAL A 45 19.00 -5.58 5.25
C VAL A 45 20.32 -5.21 5.92
N GLU A 46 21.42 -5.36 5.20
CA GLU A 46 22.76 -5.00 5.70
C GLU A 46 23.14 -3.56 5.38
N LYS A 47 22.52 -2.98 4.36
CA LYS A 47 22.76 -1.60 3.95
C LYS A 47 22.19 -0.64 4.99
N GLU A 48 23.03 0.30 5.43
CA GLU A 48 22.60 1.45 6.20
C GLU A 48 21.87 2.44 5.28
N TYR A 49 20.56 2.57 5.48
CA TYR A 49 19.75 3.57 4.78
C TYR A 49 19.54 4.78 5.67
N VAL A 50 19.76 5.96 5.09
CA VAL A 50 19.53 7.27 5.71
C VAL A 50 18.54 8.04 4.85
N PHE A 51 17.59 8.71 5.50
CA PHE A 51 16.51 9.46 4.90
C PHE A 51 16.49 10.89 5.44
N ASP A 52 16.11 11.86 4.61
CA ASP A 52 15.84 13.21 5.06
C ASP A 52 14.41 13.29 5.62
N GLY A 53 14.31 13.48 6.94
CA GLY A 53 13.04 13.65 7.64
C GLY A 53 12.80 15.10 8.10
N PRO A 54 11.57 15.44 8.52
CA PRO A 54 11.22 16.80 8.97
C PRO A 54 11.96 17.26 10.23
N LYS A 55 12.62 16.33 10.94
CA LYS A 55 13.42 16.61 12.15
C LYS A 55 14.93 16.42 11.92
N GLY A 56 15.35 16.29 10.66
CA GLY A 56 16.72 15.94 10.29
C GLY A 56 16.82 14.53 9.71
N GLN A 57 18.05 14.03 9.60
CA GLN A 57 18.31 12.71 9.05
C GLN A 57 17.83 11.59 9.99
N GLU A 58 17.29 10.53 9.41
CA GLU A 58 16.80 9.36 10.12
C GLU A 58 17.32 8.08 9.44
N THR A 59 17.73 7.09 10.22
CA THR A 59 18.08 5.77 9.71
C THR A 59 16.84 4.92 9.44
N LEU A 60 16.97 3.81 8.71
CA LEU A 60 15.87 2.83 8.56
C LEU A 60 15.35 2.33 9.91
N ALA A 61 16.23 2.14 10.90
CA ALA A 61 15.83 1.71 12.24
C ALA A 61 14.98 2.78 12.95
N ASP A 62 15.32 4.06 12.80
CA ASP A 62 14.55 5.16 13.38
C ASP A 62 13.12 5.22 12.83
N LEU A 63 12.91 4.80 11.56
CA LEU A 63 11.58 4.76 10.95
C LEU A 63 10.62 3.78 11.65
N PHE A 64 11.12 2.80 12.41
CA PHE A 64 10.26 1.91 13.20
C PHE A 64 9.54 2.63 14.33
N ALA A 65 10.09 3.74 14.83
CA ALA A 65 9.49 4.58 15.89
C ALA A 65 9.02 3.76 17.12
N GLY A 66 9.85 2.80 17.56
CA GLY A 66 9.58 1.95 18.72
C GLY A 66 8.63 0.78 18.49
N LYS A 67 8.28 0.47 17.23
CA LYS A 67 7.46 -0.70 16.84
C LYS A 67 8.33 -1.84 16.35
N SER A 68 7.84 -3.08 16.42
CA SER A 68 8.58 -4.24 15.88
C SER A 68 8.47 -4.40 14.36
N GLN A 69 7.46 -3.76 13.74
CA GLN A 69 7.20 -3.87 12.31
C GLN A 69 7.14 -2.50 11.63
N LEU A 70 7.65 -2.44 10.39
CA LEU A 70 7.63 -1.25 9.54
C LEU A 70 7.05 -1.59 8.16
N ILE A 71 6.05 -0.83 7.74
CA ILE A 71 5.55 -0.80 6.37
C ILE A 71 6.07 0.47 5.70
N VAL A 72 6.82 0.31 4.62
CA VAL A 72 7.29 1.42 3.79
C VAL A 72 6.48 1.47 2.51
N TYR A 73 5.75 2.56 2.29
CA TYR A 73 5.09 2.83 1.03
C TYR A 73 5.97 3.72 0.15
N HIS A 74 6.49 3.18 -0.94
CA HIS A 74 7.24 3.97 -1.91
C HIS A 74 6.27 4.80 -2.76
N PHE A 75 6.02 6.04 -2.32
CA PHE A 75 5.23 6.99 -3.06
C PHE A 75 6.06 7.49 -4.25
N MET A 76 5.57 7.28 -5.47
CA MET A 76 6.27 7.73 -6.67
C MET A 76 6.15 9.25 -6.81
N PHE A 77 7.21 9.95 -6.45
CA PHE A 77 7.36 11.38 -6.69
C PHE A 77 8.80 11.66 -7.12
N GLY A 78 8.99 11.96 -8.41
CA GLY A 78 10.29 12.28 -8.98
C GLY A 78 10.76 13.69 -8.63
N ALA A 79 12.09 13.88 -8.59
CA ALA A 79 12.72 15.17 -8.33
C ALA A 79 12.22 16.28 -9.27
N ASP A 80 12.01 15.95 -10.55
CA ASP A 80 11.60 16.90 -11.60
C ASP A 80 10.09 16.95 -11.85
N TRP A 81 9.29 16.19 -11.11
CA TRP A 81 7.84 16.11 -11.37
C TRP A 81 7.11 17.28 -10.72
N PRO A 82 6.14 17.94 -11.37
CA PRO A 82 5.41 19.01 -10.71
C PRO A 82 4.54 18.52 -9.54
N GLU A 83 4.09 17.26 -9.61
CA GLU A 83 3.10 16.65 -8.75
C GLU A 83 3.47 15.19 -8.44
N GLY A 84 2.92 14.65 -7.35
CA GLY A 84 3.01 13.23 -7.03
C GLY A 84 2.25 12.35 -8.03
N CYS A 85 2.63 11.07 -8.14
CA CYS A 85 1.93 10.10 -8.97
C CYS A 85 0.43 10.04 -8.62
N PRO A 86 -0.50 10.20 -9.59
CA PRO A 86 -1.94 10.20 -9.31
C PRO A 86 -2.43 8.93 -8.62
N ALA A 87 -1.94 7.76 -9.03
CA ALA A 87 -2.30 6.49 -8.40
C ALA A 87 -1.74 6.38 -6.98
N CYS A 88 -0.55 6.92 -6.72
CA CYS A 88 0.01 6.93 -5.37
C CYS A 88 -0.79 7.87 -4.46
N SER A 89 -1.19 9.04 -4.96
CA SER A 89 -2.04 10.00 -4.24
C SER A 89 -3.38 9.39 -3.87
N PHE A 90 -4.04 8.72 -4.83
CA PHE A 90 -5.31 8.03 -4.60
C PHE A 90 -5.24 7.04 -3.44
N TRP A 91 -4.17 6.25 -3.34
CA TRP A 91 -3.98 5.35 -2.20
C TRP A 91 -3.66 6.10 -0.91
N ALA A 92 -2.77 7.09 -0.97
CA ALA A 92 -2.33 7.87 0.18
C ALA A 92 -3.46 8.63 0.89
N ASP A 93 -4.51 9.04 0.17
CA ASP A 93 -5.71 9.65 0.73
C ASP A 93 -6.40 8.78 1.81
N ASN A 94 -6.15 7.47 1.80
CA ASN A 94 -6.73 6.53 2.75
C ASN A 94 -5.84 6.27 3.99
N PHE A 95 -4.60 6.78 4.02
CA PHE A 95 -3.63 6.38 5.04
C PHE A 95 -3.88 7.00 6.41
N ASN A 96 -4.39 8.24 6.47
CA ASN A 96 -4.65 8.93 7.73
C ASN A 96 -5.53 8.09 8.67
N GLY A 97 -6.55 7.41 8.13
CA GLY A 97 -7.46 6.57 8.92
C GLY A 97 -6.87 5.21 9.31
N ILE A 98 -6.09 4.58 8.44
CA ILE A 98 -5.62 3.21 8.67
C ILE A 98 -4.45 3.13 9.67
N ILE A 99 -3.62 4.16 9.74
CA ILE A 99 -2.38 4.15 10.54
C ILE A 99 -2.66 3.95 12.03
N ALA A 100 -3.77 4.46 12.55
CA ALA A 100 -4.17 4.23 13.95
C ALA A 100 -4.34 2.72 14.25
N HIS A 101 -4.95 1.98 13.33
CA HIS A 101 -5.17 0.53 13.47
C HIS A 101 -3.88 -0.28 13.31
N LEU A 102 -2.94 0.19 12.47
CA LEU A 102 -1.62 -0.43 12.34
C LEU A 102 -0.78 -0.24 13.61
N ARG A 103 -0.78 0.96 14.19
CA ARG A 103 -0.05 1.25 15.43
C ARG A 103 -0.54 0.41 16.61
N GLN A 104 -1.85 0.12 16.68
CA GLN A 104 -2.45 -0.79 17.65
C GLN A 104 -1.99 -2.25 17.49
N ARG A 105 -1.46 -2.62 16.31
CA ARG A 105 -0.90 -3.95 15.98
C ARG A 105 0.62 -3.92 15.90
N ASP A 106 1.23 -3.02 16.66
CA ASP A 106 2.68 -2.89 16.76
C ASP A 106 3.40 -2.67 15.41
N THR A 107 2.77 -1.92 14.50
CA THR A 107 3.32 -1.61 13.17
C THR A 107 3.36 -0.10 12.94
N THR A 108 4.52 0.40 12.49
CA THR A 108 4.66 1.76 11.94
C THR A 108 4.48 1.71 10.43
N MET A 109 3.83 2.72 9.87
CA MET A 109 3.74 2.92 8.43
C MET A 109 4.26 4.31 8.07
N VAL A 110 5.11 4.37 7.05
CA VAL A 110 5.66 5.60 6.49
C VAL A 110 5.54 5.58 4.97
N ALA A 111 5.47 6.74 4.36
CA ALA A 111 5.74 6.90 2.94
C ALA A 111 7.20 7.32 2.75
N ILE A 112 7.78 7.04 1.58
CA ILE A 112 9.07 7.58 1.14
C ILE A 112 8.98 7.98 -0.33
N SER A 113 9.80 8.93 -0.76
CA SER A 113 9.91 9.36 -2.15
C SER A 113 11.32 9.82 -2.50
N ARG A 114 11.62 9.99 -3.79
CA ARG A 114 12.90 10.52 -4.27
C ARG A 114 12.94 12.05 -4.42
N ALA A 115 11.79 12.72 -4.40
CA ALA A 115 11.72 14.17 -4.42
C ALA A 115 12.25 14.77 -3.10
N ALA A 116 12.81 15.98 -3.18
CA ALA A 116 13.35 16.67 -2.02
C ALA A 116 12.30 16.95 -0.94
N LEU A 117 12.69 16.85 0.33
CA LEU A 117 11.78 16.98 1.48
C LEU A 117 10.88 18.23 1.45
N PRO A 118 11.35 19.45 1.11
CA PRO A 118 10.47 20.63 1.07
C PRO A 118 9.29 20.46 0.10
N LYS A 119 9.50 19.74 -0.99
CA LYS A 119 8.48 19.46 -2.00
C LYS A 119 7.48 18.42 -1.50
N LEU A 120 7.95 17.40 -0.81
CA LEU A 120 7.11 16.39 -0.17
C LEU A 120 6.21 17.03 0.89
N GLU A 121 6.78 17.85 1.78
CA GLU A 121 6.05 18.56 2.84
C GLU A 121 5.01 19.54 2.27
N ALA A 122 5.35 20.30 1.22
CA ALA A 122 4.39 21.18 0.55
C ALA A 122 3.22 20.40 -0.05
N PHE A 123 3.49 19.28 -0.72
CA PHE A 123 2.47 18.43 -1.31
C PHE A 123 1.60 17.78 -0.24
N LYS A 124 2.20 17.16 0.77
CA LYS A 124 1.54 16.55 1.93
C LYS A 124 0.61 17.54 2.63
N LYS A 125 1.08 18.77 2.87
CA LYS A 125 0.29 19.84 3.47
C LYS A 125 -0.91 20.21 2.61
N ARG A 126 -0.71 20.35 1.29
CA ARG A 126 -1.81 20.63 0.36
C ARG A 126 -2.86 19.51 0.35
N MET A 127 -2.43 18.25 0.46
CA MET A 127 -3.32 17.09 0.49
C MET A 127 -3.98 16.85 1.87
N GLY A 128 -3.58 17.56 2.93
CA GLY A 128 -4.12 17.36 4.28
C GLY A 128 -3.71 16.04 4.93
N TRP A 129 -2.59 15.46 4.50
CA TRP A 129 -2.10 14.18 5.03
C TRP A 129 -1.31 14.37 6.34
N SER A 130 -1.53 13.47 7.30
CA SER A 130 -0.91 13.52 8.63
C SER A 130 0.11 12.40 8.87
N PHE A 131 0.22 11.44 7.96
CA PHE A 131 1.19 10.36 8.04
C PHE A 131 2.64 10.84 7.84
N LYS A 132 3.60 10.07 8.33
CA LYS A 132 5.03 10.35 8.12
C LYS A 132 5.40 10.01 6.68
N TRP A 133 6.00 10.97 5.98
CA TRP A 133 6.47 10.88 4.60
C TRP A 133 7.83 11.54 4.53
#